data_AF-A0A975PNW3-F1
#
_entry.id   AF-A0A975PNW3-F1
#
_cell.length_a   1.000
_cell.length_b   1.000
_cell.length_c   1.000
_cell.angle_alpha   90.00
_cell.angle_beta   90.00
_cell.angle_gamma   90.00
#
_symmetry.space_group_name_H-M   'P 1'
#
loop_
_entity.id
_entity.type
_entity.pdbx_description
1 polymer ?
#
loop_
_entity_poly.entity_id
_entity_poly.type
_entity_poly.pdbx_seq_one_letter_code
_entity_poly.pdbx_strand_id
1 'polypeptide(L)'
;MLRGFLQGAGIADASKINLPPEELGRLLGEIARNGTGELMRMLQDRAAVKLFVSDGDRTMRAAEGNNPLKFMADTEQAFEAMFLTPRDGYMTGADGFQNALDDMRRHHKAVIAAMQPALAETLDGLDPGEVERAAGGGVLGGGGRKAWDEFCKRWEARAARGDNGMLDAFIAAFSRHYSEALRRK
;
A
#
# COMPACT_ATOMS: atom_id res chain seq x y z
N MET A 1 -3.93 -34.36 -14.11
CA MET A 1 -3.35 -33.47 -13.08
C MET A 1 -1.85 -33.27 -13.23
N LEU A 2 -1.01 -34.32 -13.17
CA LEU A 2 0.46 -34.17 -13.18
C LEU A 2 1.03 -33.37 -14.37
N ARG A 3 0.54 -33.65 -15.60
CA ARG A 3 0.93 -32.89 -16.80
C ARG A 3 0.59 -31.39 -16.70
N GLY A 4 -0.58 -31.07 -16.15
CA GLY A 4 -1.02 -29.69 -15.97
C GLY A 4 -0.20 -28.98 -14.89
N PHE A 5 0.15 -29.67 -13.80
CA PHE A 5 1.08 -29.16 -12.80
C PHE A 5 2.44 -28.83 -13.41
N LEU A 6 3.06 -29.78 -14.14
CA LEU A 6 4.36 -29.58 -14.79
C LEU A 6 4.35 -28.38 -15.75
N GLN A 7 3.29 -28.25 -16.54
CA GLN A 7 3.11 -27.12 -17.44
C GLN A 7 2.99 -25.79 -16.67
N GLY A 8 2.14 -25.74 -15.64
CA GLY A 8 1.95 -24.53 -14.83
C GLY A 8 3.18 -24.13 -14.01
N ALA A 9 3.99 -25.11 -13.59
CA ALA A 9 5.23 -24.88 -12.87
C ALA A 9 6.44 -24.59 -13.80
N GLY A 10 6.29 -24.68 -15.12
CA GLY A 10 7.38 -24.50 -16.07
C GLY A 10 8.44 -25.61 -16.03
N ILE A 11 8.07 -26.82 -15.61
CA ILE A 11 8.98 -27.96 -15.47
C ILE A 11 8.83 -28.86 -16.70
N ALA A 12 9.90 -28.95 -17.51
CA ALA A 12 9.91 -29.76 -18.73
C ALA A 12 10.20 -31.26 -18.47
N ASP A 13 10.96 -31.56 -17.42
CA ASP A 13 11.43 -32.91 -17.12
C ASP A 13 10.64 -33.53 -15.95
N ALA A 14 9.68 -34.39 -16.31
CA ALA A 14 8.82 -35.09 -15.35
C ALA A 14 9.58 -36.10 -14.48
N SER A 15 10.77 -36.55 -14.88
CA SER A 15 11.56 -37.52 -14.13
C SER A 15 12.07 -36.98 -12.78
N LYS A 16 12.00 -35.66 -12.59
CA LYS A 16 12.36 -34.97 -11.34
C LYS A 16 11.30 -35.09 -10.25
N ILE A 17 10.10 -35.58 -10.55
CA ILE A 17 9.05 -35.76 -9.55
C ILE A 17 9.26 -37.09 -8.83
N ASN A 18 9.69 -37.00 -7.57
CA ASN A 18 9.88 -38.14 -6.67
C ASN A 18 8.86 -38.13 -5.52
N LEU A 19 7.63 -37.68 -5.78
CA LEU A 19 6.54 -37.63 -4.82
C LEU A 19 5.30 -38.34 -5.38
N PRO A 20 4.55 -39.08 -4.54
CA PRO A 20 3.24 -39.60 -4.94
C PRO A 20 2.31 -38.47 -5.40
N PRO A 21 1.51 -38.66 -6.46
CA PRO A 21 0.62 -37.61 -6.97
C PRO A 21 -0.38 -37.06 -5.94
N GLU A 22 -0.87 -37.91 -5.03
CA GLU A 22 -1.77 -37.50 -3.94
C GLU A 22 -1.08 -36.54 -2.97
N GLU A 23 0.14 -36.86 -2.56
CA GLU A 23 0.93 -36.03 -1.66
C GLU A 23 1.29 -34.68 -2.29
N LEU A 24 1.65 -34.69 -3.58
CA LEU A 24 1.83 -33.44 -4.34
C LEU A 24 0.54 -32.62 -4.38
N GLY A 25 -0.61 -33.26 -4.62
CA GLY A 25 -1.92 -32.60 -4.61
C GLY A 25 -2.26 -31.97 -3.26
N ARG A 26 -2.01 -32.68 -2.16
CA ARG A 26 -2.19 -32.19 -0.79
C ARG A 26 -1.33 -30.96 -0.52
N LEU A 27 -0.03 -31.02 -0.83
CA LEU A 27 0.90 -29.89 -0.65
C LEU A 27 0.48 -28.66 -1.46
N LEU A 28 0.09 -28.84 -2.72
CA LEU A 28 -0.37 -27.74 -3.58
C LEU A 28 -1.68 -27.14 -3.06
N GLY A 29 -2.62 -27.97 -2.60
CA GLY A 29 -3.87 -27.52 -2.00
C GLY A 29 -3.65 -26.70 -0.72
N GLU A 30 -2.76 -27.16 0.17
CA GLU A 30 -2.39 -26.46 1.40
C GLU A 30 -1.76 -25.08 1.11
N ILE A 31 -0.78 -25.03 0.19
CA ILE A 31 -0.12 -23.78 -0.20
C ILE A 31 -1.12 -22.82 -0.85
N ALA A 32 -1.97 -23.31 -1.76
CA ALA A 32 -2.94 -22.48 -2.44
C ALA A 32 -4.01 -21.94 -1.46
N ARG A 33 -4.50 -22.76 -0.52
CA ARG A 33 -5.47 -22.34 0.50
C ARG A 33 -4.87 -21.32 1.45
N ASN A 34 -3.67 -21.58 1.96
CA ASN A 34 -2.95 -20.67 2.86
C ASN A 34 -2.64 -19.35 2.15
N GLY A 35 -2.08 -19.41 0.93
CA GLY A 35 -1.77 -18.23 0.13
C GLY A 35 -2.99 -17.38 -0.18
N THR A 36 -4.14 -18.01 -0.45
CA THR A 36 -5.42 -17.30 -0.65
C THR A 36 -5.78 -16.50 0.60
N GLY A 37 -5.72 -17.13 1.77
CA GLY A 37 -6.06 -16.47 3.04
C GLY A 37 -5.10 -15.32 3.39
N GLU A 38 -3.80 -15.53 3.25
CA GLU A 38 -2.81 -14.49 3.56
C GLU A 38 -2.89 -13.31 2.59
N LEU A 39 -3.08 -13.55 1.28
CA LEU A 39 -3.27 -12.46 0.32
C LEU A 39 -4.54 -11.65 0.60
N MET A 40 -5.63 -12.30 1.01
CA MET A 40 -6.85 -11.59 1.43
C MET A 40 -6.58 -10.67 2.62
N ARG A 41 -5.89 -11.16 3.67
CA ARG A 41 -5.54 -10.34 4.84
C ARG A 41 -4.65 -9.16 4.45
N MET A 42 -3.62 -9.39 3.63
CA MET A 42 -2.74 -8.32 3.15
C MET A 42 -3.52 -7.25 2.37
N LEU A 43 -4.49 -7.65 1.55
CA LEU A 43 -5.36 -6.71 0.82
C LEU A 43 -6.28 -5.92 1.76
N GLN A 44 -6.76 -6.54 2.85
CA GLN A 44 -7.55 -5.88 3.89
C GLN A 44 -6.72 -4.86 4.67
N ASP A 45 -5.52 -5.23 5.12
CA ASP A 45 -4.60 -4.34 5.82
C ASP A 45 -4.26 -3.11 4.97
N ARG A 46 -3.99 -3.33 3.68
CA ARG A 46 -3.78 -2.26 2.70
C ARG A 46 -4.99 -1.34 2.57
N ALA A 47 -6.20 -1.89 2.56
CA ALA A 47 -7.43 -1.11 2.49
C ALA A 47 -7.61 -0.25 3.74
N ALA A 48 -7.27 -0.77 4.93
CA ALA A 48 -7.28 -0.02 6.18
C ALA A 48 -6.29 1.17 6.14
N VAL A 49 -5.06 0.96 5.66
CA VAL A 49 -4.09 2.05 5.46
C VAL A 49 -4.62 3.10 4.48
N LYS A 50 -5.22 2.68 3.37
CA LYS A 50 -5.81 3.63 2.41
C LYS A 50 -6.92 4.47 3.05
N LEU A 51 -7.78 3.88 3.88
CA LEU A 51 -8.85 4.59 4.59
C LEU A 51 -8.30 5.56 5.64
N PHE A 52 -7.22 5.19 6.32
CA PHE A 52 -6.55 6.08 7.27
C PHE A 52 -5.95 7.32 6.58
N VAL A 53 -5.41 7.13 5.37
CA VAL A 53 -4.66 8.17 4.65
C VAL A 53 -5.56 9.03 3.75
N SER A 54 -6.57 8.47 3.09
CA SER A 54 -7.41 9.21 2.14
C SER A 54 -8.62 9.87 2.82
N ASP A 55 -8.67 11.20 2.75
CA ASP A 55 -9.87 11.96 3.04
C ASP A 55 -10.82 11.89 1.82
N GLY A 56 -11.70 10.89 1.80
CA GLY A 56 -12.95 10.97 1.05
C GLY A 56 -13.04 10.41 -0.39
N ASP A 57 -11.99 9.94 -1.06
CA ASP A 57 -12.17 9.45 -2.44
C ASP A 57 -12.64 7.97 -2.50
N ARG A 58 -13.96 7.80 -2.33
CA ARG A 58 -14.71 6.54 -2.52
C ARG A 58 -15.17 6.38 -3.97
N THR A 59 -14.27 6.46 -4.94
CA THR A 59 -14.61 6.04 -6.31
C THR A 59 -14.37 4.54 -6.47
N MET A 60 -15.42 3.77 -6.19
CA MET A 60 -15.53 2.34 -6.55
C MET A 60 -15.53 2.24 -8.09
N ARG A 61 -14.36 2.07 -8.70
CA ARG A 61 -14.28 1.68 -10.12
C ARG A 61 -14.30 0.17 -10.20
N ALA A 62 -15.41 -0.38 -10.69
CA ALA A 62 -15.44 -1.75 -11.16
C ALA A 62 -14.65 -1.81 -12.47
N ALA A 63 -13.53 -2.53 -12.47
CA ALA A 63 -12.83 -2.91 -13.70
C ALA A 63 -13.21 -4.35 -14.02
N GLU A 64 -13.33 -4.68 -15.31
CA GLU A 64 -13.52 -6.05 -15.76
C GLU A 64 -12.38 -6.96 -15.25
N GLY A 65 -12.72 -8.18 -14.82
CA GLY A 65 -11.81 -9.10 -14.12
C GLY A 65 -11.82 -8.90 -12.60
N ASN A 66 -12.93 -9.25 -11.93
CA ASN A 66 -13.04 -9.14 -10.48
C ASN A 66 -12.13 -10.17 -9.80
N ASN A 67 -11.20 -9.72 -8.96
CA ASN A 67 -10.33 -10.63 -8.22
C ASN A 67 -11.07 -11.16 -6.97
N PRO A 68 -11.33 -12.47 -6.83
CA PRO A 68 -12.03 -13.04 -5.67
C PRO A 68 -11.41 -12.63 -4.33
N LEU A 69 -10.08 -12.48 -4.27
CA LEU A 69 -9.35 -12.09 -3.06
C LEU A 69 -9.72 -10.68 -2.52
N LYS A 70 -10.37 -9.85 -3.35
CA LYS A 70 -10.79 -8.48 -2.97
C LYS A 70 -12.27 -8.38 -2.62
N PHE A 71 -13.08 -9.35 -3.06
CA PHE A 71 -14.54 -9.22 -3.08
C PHE A 71 -15.28 -10.33 -2.33
N MET A 72 -14.67 -11.49 -2.16
CA MET A 72 -15.29 -12.59 -1.41
C MET A 72 -15.22 -12.34 0.09
N ALA A 73 -16.21 -12.86 0.81
CA ALA A 73 -16.34 -12.65 2.25
C ALA A 73 -15.26 -13.40 3.06
N ASP A 74 -14.81 -14.56 2.56
CA ASP A 74 -13.86 -15.42 3.26
C ASP A 74 -12.95 -16.20 2.29
N THR A 75 -11.93 -16.82 2.87
CA THR A 75 -10.92 -17.62 2.17
C THR A 75 -11.53 -18.82 1.44
N GLU A 76 -12.58 -19.43 1.96
CA GLU A 76 -13.19 -20.62 1.37
C GLU A 76 -13.88 -20.27 0.05
N GLN A 77 -14.69 -19.23 0.05
CA GLN A 77 -15.38 -18.74 -1.15
C GLN A 77 -14.39 -18.23 -2.20
N ALA A 78 -13.34 -17.51 -1.77
CA ALA A 78 -12.28 -17.07 -2.68
C ALA A 78 -11.54 -18.26 -3.29
N PHE A 79 -11.16 -19.24 -2.48
CA PHE A 79 -10.46 -20.43 -2.94
C PHE A 79 -11.30 -21.24 -3.92
N GLU A 80 -12.59 -21.46 -3.60
CA GLU A 80 -13.50 -22.17 -4.48
C GLU A 80 -13.64 -21.46 -5.83
N ALA A 81 -13.90 -20.15 -5.82
CA ALA A 81 -14.05 -19.36 -7.04
C ALA A 81 -12.77 -19.32 -7.90
N MET A 82 -11.60 -19.43 -7.28
CA MET A 82 -10.31 -19.36 -7.99
C MET A 82 -9.83 -20.71 -8.53
N PHE A 83 -10.09 -21.81 -7.81
CA PHE A 83 -9.43 -23.10 -8.08
C PHE A 83 -10.38 -24.27 -8.35
N LEU A 84 -11.63 -24.21 -7.87
CA LEU A 84 -12.54 -25.36 -7.92
C LEU A 84 -13.69 -25.13 -8.90
N THR A 85 -14.40 -24.01 -8.72
CA THR A 85 -15.61 -23.66 -9.46
C THR A 85 -15.48 -22.22 -9.98
N PRO A 86 -14.69 -22.00 -11.05
CA PRO A 86 -14.59 -20.68 -11.70
C PRO A 86 -15.96 -20.10 -12.04
N ARG A 87 -16.11 -18.80 -11.80
CA ARG A 87 -17.34 -18.04 -12.09
C ARG A 87 -17.04 -16.99 -13.16
N ASP A 88 -17.96 -16.80 -14.08
CA ASP A 88 -17.82 -15.79 -15.13
C ASP A 88 -17.57 -14.40 -14.52
N GLY A 89 -16.62 -13.67 -15.12
CA GLY A 89 -16.23 -12.34 -14.67
C GLY A 89 -15.25 -12.29 -13.49
N TYR A 90 -14.89 -13.43 -12.89
CA TYR A 90 -13.86 -13.51 -11.84
C TYR A 90 -12.54 -14.07 -12.33
N MET A 91 -11.44 -13.55 -11.77
CA MET A 91 -10.09 -14.09 -12.02
C MET A 91 -9.91 -15.46 -11.35
N THR A 92 -9.17 -16.35 -12.02
CA THR A 92 -8.88 -17.70 -11.52
C THR A 92 -7.42 -17.86 -11.12
N GLY A 93 -7.15 -18.80 -10.20
CA GLY A 93 -5.82 -19.29 -9.84
C GLY A 93 -4.70 -18.24 -9.86
N ALA A 94 -3.75 -18.42 -10.79
CA ALA A 94 -2.56 -17.60 -10.90
C ALA A 94 -2.85 -16.12 -11.21
N ASP A 95 -3.85 -15.82 -12.04
CA ASP A 95 -4.17 -14.44 -12.42
C ASP A 95 -4.67 -13.62 -11.23
N GLY A 96 -5.52 -14.22 -10.39
CA GLY A 96 -5.99 -13.59 -9.16
C GLY A 96 -4.85 -13.34 -8.17
N PHE A 97 -3.93 -14.30 -8.01
CA PHE A 97 -2.74 -14.14 -7.17
C PHE A 97 -1.83 -13.03 -7.71
N GLN A 98 -1.51 -13.06 -9.00
CA GLN A 98 -0.63 -12.07 -9.63
C GLN A 98 -1.22 -10.66 -9.52
N ASN A 99 -2.52 -10.52 -9.77
CA ASN A 99 -3.22 -9.24 -9.61
C ASN A 99 -3.15 -8.70 -8.17
N ALA A 100 -3.32 -9.56 -7.15
CA ALA A 100 -3.20 -9.17 -5.75
C ALA A 100 -1.76 -8.77 -5.38
N LEU A 101 -0.78 -9.55 -5.82
CA LEU A 101 0.65 -9.28 -5.59
C LEU A 101 1.09 -7.97 -6.26
N ASP A 102 0.61 -7.69 -7.47
CA ASP A 102 0.89 -6.43 -8.16
C ASP A 102 0.28 -5.23 -7.46
N ASP A 103 -0.94 -5.37 -6.91
CA ASP A 103 -1.55 -4.36 -6.03
C ASP A 103 -0.70 -4.09 -4.79
N MET A 104 -0.23 -5.13 -4.12
CA MET A 104 0.64 -4.99 -2.95
C MET A 104 1.97 -4.31 -3.31
N ARG A 105 2.60 -4.70 -4.42
CA ARG A 105 3.86 -4.09 -4.87
C ARG A 105 3.68 -2.61 -5.20
N ARG A 106 2.59 -2.24 -5.89
CA ARG A 106 2.26 -0.84 -6.18
C ARG A 106 2.06 -0.03 -4.91
N HIS A 107 1.32 -0.58 -3.94
CA HIS A 107 1.10 0.05 -2.66
C HIS A 107 2.40 0.30 -1.89
N HIS A 108 3.27 -0.72 -1.74
CA HIS A 108 4.54 -0.55 -1.04
C HIS A 108 5.44 0.49 -1.70
N LYS A 109 5.51 0.48 -3.04
CA LYS A 109 6.24 1.52 -3.79
C LYS A 109 5.68 2.92 -3.53
N ALA A 110 4.36 3.07 -3.51
CA ALA A 110 3.72 4.36 -3.26
C ALA A 110 3.95 4.86 -1.83
N VAL A 111 3.89 3.98 -0.83
CA VAL A 111 4.19 4.34 0.57
C VAL A 111 5.62 4.88 0.69
N ILE A 112 6.60 4.18 0.12
CA ILE A 112 8.01 4.60 0.16
C ILE A 112 8.22 5.90 -0.61
N ALA A 113 7.65 6.02 -1.81
CA ALA A 113 7.79 7.20 -2.66
C ALA A 113 7.15 8.46 -2.05
N ALA A 114 6.12 8.30 -1.23
CA ALA A 114 5.43 9.41 -0.57
C ALA A 114 6.14 9.92 0.68
N MET A 115 6.95 9.07 1.33
CA MET A 115 7.51 9.34 2.66
C MET A 115 8.41 10.58 2.68
N GLN A 116 9.43 10.61 1.82
CA GLN A 116 10.40 11.70 1.77
C GLN A 116 9.76 13.06 1.40
N PRO A 117 8.98 13.19 0.31
CA PRO A 117 8.38 14.48 -0.04
C PRO A 117 7.35 14.95 0.99
N ALA A 118 6.60 14.05 1.63
CA ALA A 118 5.70 14.41 2.71
C ALA A 118 6.43 14.98 3.93
N LEU A 119 7.54 14.35 4.33
CA LEU A 119 8.36 14.86 5.43
C LEU A 119 9.00 16.20 5.08
N ALA A 120 9.55 16.33 3.87
CA ALA A 120 10.14 17.58 3.38
C ALA A 120 9.11 18.72 3.41
N GLU A 121 7.90 18.47 2.92
CA GLU A 121 6.82 19.47 2.94
C GLU A 121 6.38 19.82 4.37
N THR A 122 6.32 18.83 5.26
CA THR A 122 5.95 19.04 6.66
C THR A 122 6.96 19.96 7.37
N LEU A 123 8.24 19.81 7.06
CA LEU A 123 9.34 20.54 7.69
C LEU A 123 9.76 21.81 6.93
N ASP A 124 9.22 22.05 5.75
CA ASP A 124 9.55 23.17 4.89
C ASP A 124 9.46 24.51 5.66
N GLY A 125 10.43 25.40 5.51
CA GLY A 125 10.40 26.67 6.26
C GLY A 125 10.67 26.56 7.76
N LEU A 126 10.96 25.39 8.33
CA LEU A 126 11.35 25.25 9.75
C LEU A 126 12.87 25.18 9.94
N ASP A 127 13.65 25.17 8.84
CA ASP A 127 15.10 25.28 8.90
C ASP A 127 15.51 26.56 9.65
N PRO A 128 16.42 26.48 10.65
CA PRO A 128 16.83 27.64 11.43
C PRO A 128 17.33 28.81 10.57
N GLY A 129 18.08 28.54 9.50
CA GLY A 129 18.59 29.57 8.60
C GLY A 129 17.49 30.24 7.77
N GLU A 130 16.44 29.50 7.40
CA GLU A 130 15.25 30.08 6.74
C GLU A 130 14.41 30.91 7.70
N VAL A 131 14.28 30.47 8.95
CA VAL A 131 13.57 31.19 10.01
C VAL A 131 14.30 32.49 10.36
N GLU A 132 15.61 32.44 10.60
CA GLU A 132 16.42 33.63 10.94
C GLU A 132 16.37 34.68 9.82
N ARG A 133 16.46 34.24 8.57
CA ARG A 133 16.39 35.11 7.39
C ARG A 133 15.04 35.77 7.26
N ALA A 134 13.96 35.04 7.52
CA ALA A 134 12.61 35.58 7.46
C ALA A 134 12.26 36.49 8.66
N ALA A 135 12.83 36.22 9.83
CA ALA A 135 12.67 37.04 11.02
C ALA A 135 13.40 38.40 10.92
N GLY A 136 14.31 38.57 9.95
CA GLY A 136 15.01 39.83 9.69
C GLY A 136 15.96 40.25 10.82
N GLY A 137 16.51 39.27 11.57
CA GLY A 137 17.39 39.53 12.71
C GLY A 137 18.81 39.90 12.27
N GLY A 138 19.19 41.17 12.39
CA GLY A 138 20.59 41.60 12.25
C GLY A 138 21.45 41.26 13.48
N VAL A 139 22.76 41.46 13.37
CA VAL A 139 23.82 41.17 14.37
C VAL A 139 23.63 41.92 15.72
N LEU A 140 22.78 42.95 15.76
CA LEU A 140 22.48 43.68 17.00
C LEU A 140 21.37 42.98 17.79
N GLY A 141 21.65 42.68 19.07
CA GLY A 141 20.87 41.82 19.96
C GLY A 141 19.34 41.95 19.85
N GLY A 142 18.68 40.79 19.73
CA GLY A 142 17.22 40.68 19.55
C GLY A 142 16.80 39.72 18.43
N GLY A 143 17.73 39.31 17.56
CA GLY A 143 17.48 38.36 16.47
C GLY A 143 16.94 37.01 16.93
N GLY A 144 17.48 36.46 18.03
CA GLY A 144 17.05 35.16 18.56
C GLY A 144 15.58 35.11 18.99
N ARG A 145 15.06 36.17 19.62
CA ARG A 145 13.64 36.23 20.02
C ARG A 145 12.72 36.28 18.79
N LYS A 146 13.05 37.13 17.81
CA LYS A 146 12.27 37.24 16.56
C LYS A 146 12.28 35.94 15.76
N ALA A 147 13.41 35.25 15.70
CA ALA A 147 13.53 33.96 15.05
C ALA A 147 12.67 32.89 15.75
N TRP A 148 12.68 32.87 17.09
CA TRP A 148 11.81 31.98 17.86
C TRP A 148 10.33 32.27 17.63
N ASP A 149 9.92 33.53 17.67
CA ASP A 149 8.53 33.93 17.42
C ASP A 149 8.08 33.52 16.01
N GLU A 150 8.94 33.66 15.00
CA GLU A 150 8.66 33.21 13.62
C GLU A 150 8.60 31.68 13.50
N PHE A 151 9.48 30.95 14.18
CA PHE A 151 9.40 29.49 14.24
C PHE A 151 8.07 29.02 14.85
N CYS A 152 7.70 29.55 16.03
CA CYS A 152 6.44 29.20 16.70
C CYS A 152 5.24 29.49 15.81
N LYS A 153 5.21 30.66 15.16
CA LYS A 153 4.16 31.02 14.20
C LYS A 153 4.05 30.01 13.04
N ARG A 154 5.17 29.59 12.44
CA ARG A 154 5.19 28.59 11.37
C ARG A 154 4.76 27.20 11.82
N TRP A 155 5.15 26.83 13.04
CA TRP A 155 4.75 25.57 13.66
C TRP A 155 3.24 25.54 13.92
N GLU A 156 2.71 26.57 14.60
CA GLU A 156 1.29 26.69 14.92
C GLU A 156 0.42 26.72 13.67
N ALA A 157 0.81 27.45 12.64
CA ALA A 157 0.07 27.50 11.38
C ALA A 157 -0.08 26.11 10.70
N ARG A 158 0.86 25.19 10.92
CA ARG A 158 0.79 23.81 10.43
C ARG A 158 0.05 22.90 11.40
N ALA A 159 0.35 23.02 12.69
CA ALA A 159 -0.22 22.19 13.74
C ALA A 159 -1.71 22.45 14.00
N ALA A 160 -2.23 23.63 13.65
CA ALA A 160 -3.62 24.01 13.91
C ALA A 160 -4.67 23.27 13.06
N ARG A 161 -4.27 22.37 12.16
CA ARG A 161 -5.17 21.71 11.20
C ARG A 161 -5.92 20.49 11.76
N GLY A 162 -5.65 20.08 13.00
CA GLY A 162 -6.33 18.96 13.65
C GLY A 162 -5.95 18.79 15.12
N ASP A 163 -6.41 17.69 15.73
CA ASP A 163 -6.24 17.42 17.16
C ASP A 163 -4.84 16.88 17.52
N ASN A 164 -4.06 16.44 16.52
CA ASN A 164 -2.74 15.82 16.72
C ASN A 164 -1.57 16.72 16.30
N GLY A 165 -1.81 18.01 16.05
CA GLY A 165 -0.75 18.97 15.74
C GLY A 165 -0.03 18.66 14.42
N MET A 166 1.31 18.61 14.46
CA MET A 166 2.15 18.37 13.27
C MET A 166 1.95 16.99 12.65
N LEU A 167 1.42 16.01 13.40
CA LEU A 167 1.12 14.68 12.85
C LEU A 167 0.05 14.78 11.76
N ASP A 168 -0.98 15.60 11.95
CA ASP A 168 -2.05 15.77 10.97
C ASP A 168 -1.54 16.49 9.71
N ALA A 169 -0.62 17.45 9.88
CA ALA A 169 0.06 18.11 8.77
C ALA A 169 0.87 17.09 7.93
N PHE A 170 1.58 16.18 8.60
CA PHE A 170 2.30 15.10 7.93
C PHE A 170 1.35 14.12 7.23
N ILE A 171 0.28 13.66 7.88
CA ILE A 171 -0.68 12.72 7.29
C ILE A 171 -1.33 13.33 6.04
N ALA A 172 -1.69 14.61 6.09
CA ALA A 172 -2.24 15.33 4.94
C ALA A 172 -1.23 15.41 3.78
N ALA A 173 0.04 15.74 4.07
CA ALA A 173 1.09 15.76 3.06
C ALA A 173 1.33 14.36 2.47
N PHE A 174 1.47 13.36 3.33
CA PHE A 174 1.64 11.96 2.96
C PHE A 174 0.52 11.46 2.07
N SER A 175 -0.74 11.79 2.39
CA SER A 175 -1.90 11.39 1.60
C SER A 175 -1.86 11.87 0.16
N ARG A 176 -1.47 13.14 -0.06
CA ARG A 176 -1.34 13.70 -1.40
C ARG A 176 -0.21 13.02 -2.17
N HIS A 177 0.99 12.95 -1.59
CA HIS A 177 2.15 12.33 -2.24
C HIS A 177 1.93 10.84 -2.50
N TYR A 178 1.24 10.13 -1.60
CA TYR A 178 0.84 8.74 -1.76
C TYR A 178 -0.15 8.56 -2.92
N SER A 179 -1.18 9.42 -3.00
CA SER A 179 -2.16 9.40 -4.09
C SER A 179 -1.53 9.72 -5.44
N GLU A 180 -0.57 10.65 -5.48
CA GLU A 180 0.22 10.93 -6.69
C GLU A 180 1.10 9.75 -7.09
N ALA A 181 1.80 9.13 -6.13
CA ALA A 181 2.64 7.98 -6.38
C ALA A 181 1.85 6.77 -6.91
N LEU A 182 0.60 6.58 -6.46
CA LEU A 182 -0.29 5.55 -7.00
C LEU A 182 -0.77 5.82 -8.44
N ARG A 183 -0.80 7.08 -8.88
CA ARG A 183 -1.23 7.48 -10.23
C ARG A 183 -0.09 7.39 -11.26
N ARG A 184 1.17 7.42 -10.83
CA ARG A 184 2.34 7.28 -11.71
C ARG A 184 2.47 5.80 -12.13
N LYS A 185 2.45 5.55 -13.44
CA LYS A 185 2.63 4.22 -14.04
C LYS A 185 4.10 3.82 -14.04
#